data_AF-A0A965R7Y3-F1
#
_entry.id   AF-A0A965R7Y3-F1
#
_cell.length_a   1.000
_cell.length_b   1.000
_cell.length_c   1.000
_cell.angle_alpha   90.00
_cell.angle_beta   90.00
_cell.angle_gamma   90.00
#
_symmetry.space_group_name_H-M   'P 1'
#
loop_
_entity.id
_entity.type
_entity.pdbx_description
1 polymer ?
#
loop_
_entity_poly.entity_id
_entity_poly.type
_entity_poly.pdbx_seq_one_letter_code
_entity_poly.pdbx_strand_id
1 'polypeptide(L)'
;MANKNRSNSKQNKAKSRKGMRFLFVMALSILGLFFLPIIKSPKSTLKILPNADWEQVKEYIHSQDLLRFPLLFDWIAELTGYPQHIHPGSYAVDNWMGTLPLLKVLFSGRQETISLVVNKYR
;
A
#
# COMPACT_ATOMS: atom_id res chain seq x y z
N MET A 1 5.39 16.13 -56.06
CA MET A 1 4.92 16.66 -54.76
C MET A 1 4.64 15.54 -53.72
N ALA A 2 5.63 14.69 -53.35
CA ALA A 2 5.38 13.47 -52.55
C ALA A 2 6.05 13.42 -51.15
N ASN A 3 6.77 14.47 -50.71
CA ASN A 3 7.65 14.39 -49.54
C ASN A 3 7.01 14.86 -48.20
N LYS A 4 5.93 15.65 -48.25
CA LYS A 4 5.33 16.26 -47.04
C LYS A 4 4.60 15.27 -46.13
N ASN A 5 3.97 14.24 -46.70
CA ASN A 5 3.21 13.24 -45.93
C ASN A 5 4.12 12.23 -45.20
N ARG A 6 5.32 11.94 -45.73
CA ARG A 6 6.26 11.02 -45.08
C ARG A 6 6.90 11.63 -43.82
N SER A 7 7.22 12.94 -43.81
CA SER A 7 7.81 13.57 -42.62
C SER A 7 6.79 13.70 -41.48
N ASN A 8 5.55 14.10 -41.77
CA ASN A 8 4.47 14.17 -40.78
C ASN A 8 4.15 12.80 -40.14
N SER A 9 4.16 11.71 -40.91
CA SER A 9 3.95 10.36 -40.36
C SER A 9 5.07 9.90 -39.41
N LYS A 10 6.34 10.24 -39.74
CA LYS A 10 7.50 9.95 -38.88
C LYS A 10 7.49 10.80 -37.61
N GLN A 11 7.12 12.08 -37.72
CA GLN A 11 7.03 12.99 -36.57
C GLN A 11 5.89 12.59 -35.62
N ASN A 12 4.73 12.19 -36.16
CA ASN A 12 3.61 11.67 -35.36
C ASN A 12 3.96 10.32 -34.69
N LYS A 13 4.62 9.39 -35.39
CA LYS A 13 5.12 8.14 -34.79
C LYS A 13 6.18 8.39 -33.70
N ALA A 14 7.01 9.42 -33.82
CA ALA A 14 8.01 9.77 -32.82
C ALA A 14 7.37 10.46 -31.59
N LYS A 15 6.39 11.34 -31.80
CA LYS A 15 5.62 12.00 -30.74
C LYS A 15 4.78 10.98 -29.94
N SER A 16 4.12 10.04 -30.63
CA SER A 16 3.39 8.93 -30.01
C SER A 16 4.32 8.01 -29.19
N ARG A 17 5.51 7.68 -29.70
CA ARG A 17 6.50 6.91 -28.92
C ARG A 17 7.03 7.64 -27.69
N LYS A 18 7.21 8.97 -27.77
CA LYS A 18 7.58 9.78 -26.59
C LYS A 18 6.44 9.84 -25.56
N GLY A 19 5.19 10.02 -26.00
CA GLY A 19 4.02 9.98 -25.13
C GLY A 19 3.83 8.61 -24.48
N MET A 20 4.01 7.53 -25.23
CA MET A 20 3.95 6.16 -24.70
C MET A 20 5.02 5.90 -23.63
N ARG A 21 6.25 6.37 -23.86
CA ARG A 21 7.33 6.28 -22.86
C ARG A 21 7.01 7.06 -21.61
N PHE A 22 6.44 8.25 -21.75
CA PHE A 22 6.00 9.06 -20.61
C PHE A 22 4.91 8.34 -19.80
N LEU A 23 3.89 7.78 -20.47
CA LEU A 23 2.85 6.97 -19.82
C LEU A 23 3.41 5.75 -19.12
N PHE A 24 4.37 5.06 -19.74
CA PHE A 24 5.00 3.88 -19.15
C PHE A 24 5.83 4.23 -17.90
N VAL A 25 6.60 5.31 -17.94
CA VAL A 25 7.34 5.81 -16.76
C VAL A 25 6.37 6.24 -15.67
N MET A 26 5.29 6.94 -16.03
CA MET A 26 4.26 7.36 -15.07
C MET A 26 3.59 6.15 -14.40
N ALA A 27 3.27 5.10 -15.16
CA ALA A 27 2.72 3.85 -14.64
C ALA A 27 3.70 3.11 -13.72
N LEU A 28 4.99 3.07 -14.07
CA LEU A 28 6.03 2.48 -13.20
C LEU A 28 6.20 3.27 -11.89
N SER A 29 6.14 4.60 -11.94
CA SER A 29 6.19 5.44 -10.75
C SER A 29 4.99 5.19 -9.83
N ILE A 30 3.79 5.07 -10.40
CA ILE A 30 2.57 4.73 -9.65
C ILE A 30 2.70 3.32 -9.05
N LEU A 31 3.19 2.35 -9.82
CA LEU A 31 3.39 0.97 -9.35
C LEU A 31 4.41 0.90 -8.21
N GLY A 32 5.51 1.66 -8.30
CA GLY A 32 6.50 1.77 -7.23
C GLY A 32 5.88 2.27 -5.92
N LEU A 33 4.91 3.19 -6.01
CA LEU A 33 4.19 3.74 -4.86
C LEU A 33 3.44 2.67 -4.04
N PHE A 34 2.98 1.58 -4.65
CA PHE A 34 2.30 0.47 -3.96
C PHE A 34 3.24 -0.39 -3.10
N PHE A 35 4.53 -0.43 -3.44
CA PHE A 35 5.54 -1.28 -2.79
C PHE A 35 6.57 -0.50 -1.97
N LEU A 36 6.55 0.83 -2.01
CA LEU A 36 7.39 1.66 -1.15
C LEU A 36 7.07 1.42 0.34
N PRO A 37 8.08 1.45 1.22
CA PRO A 37 7.89 1.21 2.64
C PRO A 37 7.09 2.36 3.29
N ILE A 38 5.86 2.06 3.70
CA ILE A 38 4.96 3.05 4.28
C ILE A 38 5.04 3.13 5.81
N ILE A 39 5.73 2.19 6.46
CA ILE A 39 5.82 2.10 7.92
C ILE A 39 6.91 3.02 8.45
N LYS A 40 6.61 3.84 9.46
CA LYS A 40 7.57 4.78 10.07
C LYS A 40 8.53 4.10 11.04
N SER A 41 8.03 3.19 11.88
CA SER A 41 8.77 2.66 13.04
C SER A 41 9.21 1.20 12.85
N PRO A 42 10.49 0.87 13.10
CA PRO A 42 10.98 -0.51 13.07
C PRO A 42 10.42 -1.30 14.26
N LYS A 43 9.61 -2.33 13.96
CA LYS A 43 8.90 -3.22 14.90
C LYS A 43 7.73 -2.55 15.64
N SER A 44 6.61 -2.44 14.93
CA SER A 44 5.33 -2.03 15.50
C SER A 44 4.33 -3.19 15.43
N THR A 45 3.51 -3.34 16.47
CA THR A 45 2.38 -4.26 16.46
C THR A 45 1.12 -3.43 16.28
N LEU A 46 0.44 -3.60 15.15
CA LEU A 46 -0.85 -2.97 14.92
C LEU A 46 -1.94 -3.83 15.59
N LYS A 47 -2.66 -3.23 16.53
CA LYS A 47 -3.76 -3.87 17.23
C LYS A 47 -5.08 -3.36 16.67
N ILE A 48 -5.92 -4.28 16.19
CA ILE A 48 -7.29 -4.02 15.75
C ILE A 48 -8.23 -4.67 16.76
N LEU A 49 -9.10 -3.87 17.36
CA LEU A 49 -10.06 -4.35 18.35
C LEU A 49 -11.16 -5.23 17.72
N PRO A 50 -11.77 -6.13 18.51
CA PRO A 50 -12.98 -6.85 18.10
C PRO A 50 -14.09 -5.87 17.67
N ASN A 51 -14.78 -6.19 16.58
CA ASN A 51 -15.87 -5.39 16.01
C ASN A 51 -15.47 -3.96 15.61
N ALA A 52 -14.17 -3.69 15.43
CA ALA A 52 -13.73 -2.39 14.96
C ALA A 52 -14.24 -2.13 13.54
N ASP A 53 -14.82 -0.95 13.33
CA ASP A 53 -15.15 -0.48 11.99
C ASP A 53 -13.95 0.17 11.30
N TRP A 54 -14.13 0.57 10.04
CA TRP A 54 -13.05 1.16 9.26
C TRP A 54 -12.56 2.50 9.82
N GLU A 55 -13.46 3.32 10.36
CA GLU A 55 -13.11 4.62 10.92
C GLU A 55 -12.25 4.46 12.17
N GLN A 56 -12.61 3.53 13.05
CA GLN A 56 -11.84 3.18 14.24
C GLN A 56 -10.46 2.63 13.86
N VAL A 57 -10.37 1.76 12.84
CA VAL A 57 -9.07 1.27 12.35
C VAL A 57 -8.19 2.43 11.87
N LYS A 58 -8.76 3.39 11.12
CA LYS A 58 -8.02 4.58 10.67
C LYS A 58 -7.54 5.42 11.85
N GLU A 59 -8.39 5.61 12.86
CA GLU A 59 -8.04 6.34 14.07
C GLU A 59 -6.91 5.64 14.86
N TYR A 60 -6.93 4.31 14.97
CA TYR A 60 -5.84 3.55 15.59
C TYR A 60 -4.53 3.68 14.84
N ILE A 61 -4.56 3.58 13.51
CA ILE A 61 -3.37 3.73 12.68
C ILE A 61 -2.80 5.15 12.78
N HIS A 62 -3.68 6.14 12.81
CA HIS A 62 -3.31 7.56 12.91
C HIS A 62 -2.77 7.92 14.29
N SER A 63 -3.42 7.48 15.37
CA SER A 63 -2.98 7.76 16.76
C SER A 63 -1.60 7.19 17.08
N GLN A 64 -1.20 6.10 16.42
CA GLN A 64 0.12 5.50 16.57
C GLN A 64 1.19 6.11 15.64
N ASP A 65 0.83 7.08 14.81
CA ASP A 65 1.67 7.62 13.74
C ASP A 65 2.37 6.51 12.93
N LEU A 66 1.63 5.44 12.58
CA LEU A 66 2.24 4.23 12.04
C LEU A 66 2.72 4.40 10.59
N LEU A 67 1.97 5.19 9.80
CA LEU A 67 2.13 5.29 8.35
C LEU A 67 2.71 6.64 7.91
N ARG A 68 3.65 6.62 6.96
CA ARG A 68 4.15 7.80 6.25
C ARG A 68 3.08 8.43 5.36
N PHE A 69 2.23 7.60 4.76
CA PHE A 69 1.22 8.02 3.77
C PHE A 69 -0.16 7.44 4.12
N PRO A 70 -0.86 7.98 5.14
CA PRO A 70 -2.16 7.46 5.56
C PRO A 70 -3.24 7.52 4.47
N LEU A 71 -3.27 8.62 3.69
CA LEU A 71 -4.23 8.79 2.59
C LEU A 71 -4.06 7.73 1.48
N LEU A 72 -2.81 7.36 1.17
CA LEU A 72 -2.54 6.32 0.19
C LEU A 72 -3.03 4.96 0.69
N PHE A 73 -2.82 4.67 1.97
CA PHE A 73 -3.32 3.45 2.59
C PHE A 73 -4.85 3.40 2.57
N ASP A 74 -5.52 4.51 2.90
CA ASP A 74 -6.99 4.60 2.87
C ASP A 74 -7.55 4.32 1.48
N TRP A 75 -6.99 5.00 0.47
CA TRP A 75 -7.40 4.84 -0.91
C TRP A 75 -7.22 3.40 -1.44
N ILE A 76 -6.09 2.75 -1.11
CA ILE A 76 -5.85 1.37 -1.52
C ILE A 76 -6.72 0.39 -0.72
N ALA A 77 -6.98 0.66 0.56
CA ALA A 77 -7.89 -0.15 1.38
C ALA A 77 -9.30 -0.15 0.79
N GLU A 78 -9.82 1.03 0.42
CA GLU A 78 -11.12 1.17 -0.26
C GLU A 78 -11.14 0.44 -1.60
N LEU A 79 -10.10 0.61 -2.43
CA LEU A 79 -9.98 -0.06 -3.72
C LEU A 79 -9.97 -1.59 -3.61
N THR A 80 -9.37 -2.12 -2.54
CA THR A 80 -9.28 -3.57 -2.28
C THR A 80 -10.46 -4.15 -1.51
N GLY A 81 -11.40 -3.30 -1.06
CA GLY A 81 -12.55 -3.72 -0.26
C GLY A 81 -12.21 -4.09 1.19
N TYR A 82 -11.03 -3.73 1.69
CA TYR A 82 -10.62 -4.03 3.07
C TYR A 82 -11.60 -3.52 4.15
N PRO A 83 -12.24 -2.33 4.03
CA PRO A 83 -13.22 -1.87 5.01
C PRO A 83 -14.36 -2.85 5.33
N GLN A 84 -14.67 -3.78 4.42
CA GLN A 84 -15.73 -4.79 4.58
C GLN A 84 -15.22 -6.12 5.16
N HIS A 85 -13.89 -6.29 5.26
CA HIS A 85 -13.21 -7.53 5.64
C HIS A 85 -12.18 -7.28 6.75
N ILE A 86 -12.56 -6.45 7.72
CA ILE A 86 -11.71 -6.14 8.87
C ILE A 86 -11.66 -7.35 9.80
N HIS A 87 -10.45 -7.87 10.02
CA HIS A 87 -10.22 -8.95 10.97
C HIS A 87 -9.60 -8.38 12.25
N PRO A 88 -10.20 -8.65 13.43
CA PRO A 88 -9.61 -8.21 14.69
C PRO A 88 -8.35 -9.02 15.01
N GLY A 89 -7.40 -8.41 15.71
CA GLY A 89 -6.15 -9.10 16.04
C GLY A 89 -4.96 -8.19 16.29
N SER A 90 -3.83 -8.83 16.64
CA SER A 90 -2.52 -8.19 16.68
C SER A 90 -1.71 -8.62 15.46
N TYR A 91 -1.29 -7.64 14.66
CA TYR A 91 -0.53 -7.85 13.44
C TYR A 91 0.86 -7.28 13.62
N ALA A 92 1.87 -8.06 13.27
CA ALA A 92 3.21 -7.52 13.20
C ALA A 92 3.39 -6.74 11.91
N VAL A 93 4.08 -5.62 12.05
CA VAL A 93 4.31 -4.68 10.97
C VAL A 93 5.80 -4.45 10.87
N ASP A 94 6.34 -4.72 9.68
CA ASP A 94 7.76 -4.59 9.37
C ASP A 94 8.04 -3.21 8.73
N ASN A 95 9.22 -2.63 8.99
CA ASN A 95 9.56 -1.30 8.47
C ASN A 95 9.70 -1.27 6.94
N TRP A 96 9.97 -2.41 6.32
CA TRP A 96 10.05 -2.56 4.87
C TRP A 96 8.70 -2.88 4.21
N MET A 97 7.61 -2.92 4.99
CA MET A 97 6.30 -3.26 4.50
C MET A 97 5.68 -2.10 3.71
N GLY A 98 5.29 -2.39 2.46
CA GLY A 98 4.49 -1.47 1.64
C GLY A 98 2.98 -1.60 1.90
N THR A 99 2.17 -0.80 1.21
CA THR A 99 0.72 -0.77 1.39
C THR A 99 0.04 -2.12 1.13
N LEU A 100 0.37 -2.76 0.00
CA LEU A 100 -0.25 -4.04 -0.37
C LEU A 100 0.14 -5.19 0.56
N PRO A 101 1.42 -5.39 0.92
CA PRO A 101 1.79 -6.38 1.93
C PRO A 101 1.08 -6.17 3.27
N LEU A 102 0.98 -4.93 3.76
CA LEU A 102 0.26 -4.62 5.00
C LEU A 102 -1.21 -5.01 4.89
N LEU A 103 -1.91 -4.51 3.85
CA LEU A 103 -3.32 -4.87 3.62
C LEU A 103 -3.50 -6.37 3.49
N LYS A 104 -2.61 -7.08 2.78
CA LYS A 104 -2.68 -8.54 2.65
C LYS A 104 -2.59 -9.26 3.99
N VAL A 105 -1.75 -8.79 4.92
CA VAL A 105 -1.66 -9.34 6.28
C VAL A 105 -2.96 -9.11 7.03
N LEU A 106 -3.46 -7.87 7.02
CA LEU A 106 -4.70 -7.48 7.69
C LEU A 106 -5.93 -8.21 7.14
N PHE A 107 -6.05 -8.30 5.82
CA PHE A 107 -7.12 -9.00 5.12
C PHE A 107 -7.11 -10.50 5.39
N SER A 108 -5.92 -11.09 5.59
CA SER A 108 -5.80 -12.51 5.85
C SER A 108 -6.12 -12.92 7.28
N GLY A 109 -6.22 -11.97 8.21
CA GLY A 109 -6.36 -12.26 9.63
C GLY A 109 -5.17 -13.04 10.23
N ARG A 110 -4.05 -13.20 9.50
CA ARG A 110 -2.86 -13.92 9.99
C ARG A 110 -2.14 -13.06 11.02
N GLN A 111 -2.54 -13.24 12.27
CA GLN A 111 -1.89 -12.65 13.43
C GLN A 111 -0.52 -13.31 13.64
N GLU A 112 0.51 -12.53 13.94
CA GLU A 112 1.76 -13.13 14.40
C GLU A 112 1.57 -13.69 15.81
N THR A 113 1.95 -14.95 16.01
CA THR A 113 1.95 -15.57 17.33
C THR A 113 3.06 -14.92 18.16
N ILE A 114 2.68 -14.00 19.04
CA ILE A 114 3.59 -13.51 20.08
C ILE A 114 3.99 -14.70 20.96
N SER A 115 5.29 -14.99 21.02
CA SER A 115 5.83 -15.99 21.95
C SER A 115 5.63 -15.48 23.38
N LEU A 116 4.56 -15.91 24.04
CA LEU A 116 4.35 -15.63 25.46
C LEU A 116 5.41 -16.41 26.26
N VAL A 117 6.46 -15.71 26.69
CA VAL A 117 7.37 -16.26 27.72
C VAL A 117 6.61 -16.21 29.04
N VAL A 118 5.93 -17.30 29.40
CA VAL A 118 5.27 -17.43 30.70
C VAL A 118 6.37 -17.56 31.76
N ASN A 119 6.70 -16.46 32.42
CA ASN A 119 7.63 -16.49 33.55
C ASN A 119 6.88 -17.09 34.75
N LYS A 120 7.18 -18.34 35.09
CA LYS A 120 6.55 -19.04 36.20
C LYS A 120 7.14 -18.52 37.51
N TYR A 121 6.43 -17.63 38.21
CA TYR A 121 6.79 -17.27 39.58
C TYR A 121 6.43 -18.46 40.50
N ARG A 122 7.40 -18.90 41.30
CA ARG A 122 7.29 -20.00 42.26
C ARG A 122 6.75 -19.52 43.59
#